data_AF-A0A8J6DE83-F1
#
_entry.id   AF-A0A8J6DE83-F1
#
_cell.length_a   1.000
_cell.length_b   1.000
_cell.length_c   1.000
_cell.angle_alpha   90.00
_cell.angle_beta   90.00
_cell.angle_gamma   90.00
#
_symmetry.space_group_name_H-M   'P 1'
#
loop_
_entity.id
_entity.type
_entity.pdbx_description
1 polymer ?
#
loop_
_entity_poly.entity_id
_entity_poly.type
_entity_poly.pdbx_seq_one_letter_code
_entity_poly.pdbx_strand_id
1 'polypeptide(L)'
;VELAEICAKSERFIGTEGGGMDQSISFLAEEGTAKLIEFCPLRATDVKLPSGAVFVIANSCVEMNKAATSHFNIRVMECRLAAKLLAKYKNLQWDKVLRLEEVQAKLGVSLEEMLQITEEVLHPEPYSSEEVCRCLGISLQELQTQILTPNTQD
;
A
#
# COMPACT_ATOMS: atom_id res chain seq x y z
N VAL A 1 -3.92 0.36 20.93
CA VAL A 1 -3.74 -0.12 19.54
C VAL A 1 -5.05 -0.53 18.88
N GLU A 2 -5.94 -1.26 19.57
CA GLU A 2 -7.20 -1.78 19.00
C GLU A 2 -8.09 -0.70 18.34
N LEU A 3 -8.27 0.47 18.99
CA LEU A 3 -9.02 1.58 18.39
C LEU A 3 -8.44 2.05 17.06
N ALA A 4 -7.12 2.12 16.92
CA ALA A 4 -6.47 2.50 15.66
C ALA A 4 -6.76 1.48 14.55
N GLU A 5 -6.71 0.19 14.87
CA GLU A 5 -6.98 -0.87 13.90
C GLU A 5 -8.45 -0.91 13.47
N ILE A 6 -9.38 -0.70 14.41
CA ILE A 6 -10.81 -0.60 14.10
C ILE A 6 -11.08 0.62 13.22
N CYS A 7 -10.57 1.80 13.60
CA CYS A 7 -10.77 3.02 12.84
C CYS A 7 -10.15 2.94 11.43
N ALA A 8 -8.96 2.36 11.29
CA ALA A 8 -8.33 2.16 9.97
C ALA A 8 -9.17 1.28 9.04
N LYS A 9 -9.84 0.26 9.58
CA LYS A 9 -10.77 -0.57 8.81
C LYS A 9 -12.08 0.15 8.52
N SER A 10 -12.63 0.86 9.50
CA SER A 10 -13.92 1.53 9.34
C SER A 10 -13.86 2.71 8.39
N GLU A 11 -12.73 3.42 8.30
CA GLU A 11 -12.61 4.55 7.37
C GLU A 11 -12.79 4.10 5.92
N ARG A 12 -12.42 2.86 5.58
CA ARG A 12 -12.64 2.31 4.24
C ARG A 12 -14.10 2.27 3.81
N PHE A 13 -15.06 2.35 4.74
CA PHE A 13 -16.48 2.48 4.39
C PHE A 13 -16.81 3.76 3.61
N ILE A 14 -15.95 4.78 3.64
CA ILE A 14 -16.10 5.98 2.78
C ILE A 14 -15.60 5.76 1.34
N GLY A 15 -15.05 4.58 1.03
CA GLY A 15 -14.61 4.18 -0.30
C GLY A 15 -13.09 4.27 -0.55
N THR A 16 -12.29 4.72 0.42
CA THR A 16 -10.82 4.77 0.30
C THR A 16 -10.17 3.48 0.77
N GLU A 17 -9.26 2.91 -0.03
CA GLU A 17 -8.52 1.68 0.32
C GLU A 17 -7.25 1.93 1.14
N GLY A 18 -7.34 2.87 2.10
CA GLY A 18 -6.20 3.37 2.87
C GLY A 18 -5.51 2.36 3.78
N GLY A 19 -4.27 2.70 4.15
CA GLY A 19 -3.52 2.05 5.23
C GLY A 19 -4.02 2.44 6.62
N GLY A 20 -3.20 2.21 7.64
CA GLY A 20 -3.54 2.49 9.04
C GLY A 20 -2.74 3.61 9.70
N MET A 21 -1.92 4.35 8.95
CA MET A 21 -0.97 5.33 9.51
C MET A 21 -1.69 6.44 10.29
N ASP A 22 -2.66 7.09 9.66
CA ASP A 22 -3.32 8.29 10.18
C ASP A 22 -4.07 8.01 11.49
N GLN A 23 -4.79 6.89 11.53
CA GLN A 23 -5.52 6.45 12.72
C GLN A 23 -4.55 5.98 13.80
N SER A 24 -3.47 5.29 13.41
CA SER A 24 -2.44 4.85 14.36
C SER A 24 -1.75 6.04 15.04
N ILE A 25 -1.31 7.05 14.29
CA ILE A 25 -0.67 8.21 14.91
C ILE A 25 -1.68 9.03 15.72
N SER A 26 -2.95 9.10 15.29
CA SER A 26 -3.98 9.81 16.05
C SER A 26 -4.23 9.21 17.44
N PHE A 27 -4.09 7.89 17.62
CA PHE A 27 -4.29 7.22 18.92
C PHE A 27 -3.00 6.94 19.69
N LEU A 28 -1.84 6.85 19.02
CA LEU A 28 -0.57 6.38 19.61
C LEU A 28 0.49 7.48 19.72
N ALA A 29 0.21 8.71 19.27
CA ALA A 29 1.12 9.84 19.44
C ALA A 29 1.33 10.15 20.93
N GLU A 30 2.54 10.60 21.23
CA GLU A 30 2.92 11.11 22.55
C GLU A 30 3.62 12.45 22.38
N GLU A 31 3.39 13.36 23.32
CA GLU A 31 3.96 14.71 23.27
C GLU A 31 5.49 14.67 23.26
N GLY A 32 6.10 15.48 22.39
CA GLY A 32 7.55 15.63 22.31
C GLY A 32 8.32 14.56 21.54
N THR A 33 7.63 13.56 20.95
CA THR A 33 8.28 12.53 20.12
C THR A 33 7.53 12.27 18.82
N ALA A 34 8.26 11.95 17.76
CA ALA A 34 7.67 11.30 16.58
C ALA A 34 7.53 9.79 16.85
N LYS A 35 6.85 9.07 15.97
CA LYS A 35 6.68 7.62 16.07
C LYS A 35 7.08 6.93 14.76
N LEU A 36 7.87 5.87 14.85
CA LEU A 36 7.96 4.85 13.82
C LEU A 36 6.78 3.90 14.01
N ILE A 37 5.84 3.92 13.06
CA ILE A 37 4.65 3.07 13.08
C ILE A 37 4.90 1.86 12.18
N GLU A 38 4.77 0.67 12.76
CA GLU A 38 4.94 -0.60 12.08
C GLU A 38 3.59 -1.34 12.05
N PHE A 39 3.37 -2.17 11.03
CA PHE A 39 2.12 -2.90 10.85
C PHE A 39 2.36 -4.41 10.87
N CYS A 40 1.33 -5.18 11.22
CA CYS A 40 1.36 -6.65 11.25
C CYS A 40 2.49 -7.25 12.13
N PRO A 41 2.56 -6.93 13.45
CA PRO A 41 1.55 -6.27 14.27
C PRO A 41 1.69 -4.75 14.37
N LEU A 42 0.62 -4.05 14.77
CA LEU A 42 0.67 -2.62 15.00
C LEU A 42 1.58 -2.26 16.19
N ARG A 43 2.66 -1.52 15.91
CA ARG A 43 3.60 -1.00 16.92
C ARG A 43 3.89 0.47 16.65
N ALA A 44 4.20 1.22 17.70
CA ALA A 44 4.64 2.60 17.61
C ALA A 44 5.86 2.79 18.52
N THR A 45 6.99 3.15 17.93
CA THR A 45 8.28 3.31 18.61
C THR A 45 8.72 4.76 18.56
N ASP A 46 9.21 5.29 19.69
CA ASP A 46 9.65 6.69 19.78
C ASP A 46 10.80 7.02 18.83
N VAL A 47 10.68 8.18 18.18
CA VAL A 47 11.71 8.75 17.33
C VAL A 47 11.96 10.19 17.76
N LYS A 48 13.15 10.43 18.32
CA LYS A 48 13.58 11.77 18.71
C LYS A 48 14.00 12.55 17.48
N LEU A 49 13.34 13.68 17.25
CA LEU A 49 13.68 14.59 16.16
C LEU A 49 14.99 15.35 16.44
N PRO A 50 15.73 15.78 15.40
CA PRO A 50 16.95 16.58 15.57
C PRO A 50 16.66 17.92 16.26
N SER A 51 17.41 18.25 17.32
CA SER A 51 17.19 19.47 18.11
C SER A 51 17.59 20.78 17.41
N GLY A 52 18.37 20.69 16.33
CA GLY A 52 18.86 21.84 15.56
C GLY A 52 18.00 22.20 14.34
N ALA A 53 16.84 21.56 14.20
CA ALA A 53 15.95 21.76 13.05
C ALA A 53 14.49 21.89 13.51
N VAL A 54 13.67 22.52 12.68
CA VAL A 54 12.23 22.70 12.90
C VAL A 54 11.48 22.20 11.69
N PHE A 55 10.40 21.44 11.91
CA PHE A 55 9.45 21.06 10.86
C PHE A 55 8.39 22.14 10.73
N VAL A 56 8.22 22.69 9.53
CA VAL A 56 7.22 23.72 9.22
C VAL A 56 6.28 23.18 8.15
N ILE A 57 4.97 23.22 8.41
CA ILE A 57 3.95 22.81 7.44
C ILE A 57 3.47 24.06 6.68
N ALA A 58 3.61 24.06 5.36
CA ALA A 58 3.04 25.07 4.48
C ALA A 58 2.00 24.44 3.55
N ASN A 59 0.73 24.82 3.72
CA ASN A 59 -0.36 24.30 2.90
C ASN A 59 -0.29 24.88 1.48
N SER A 60 -0.39 24.03 0.45
CA SER A 60 -0.42 24.46 -0.96
C SER A 60 -1.70 25.21 -1.32
N CYS A 61 -2.73 25.15 -0.47
CA CYS A 61 -4.08 25.67 -0.70
C CYS A 61 -4.82 25.00 -1.87
N VAL A 62 -4.36 23.83 -2.32
CA VAL A 62 -5.05 23.01 -3.31
C VAL A 62 -5.76 21.86 -2.59
N GLU A 63 -7.08 21.84 -2.67
CA GLU A 63 -7.88 20.77 -2.06
C GLU A 63 -7.81 19.48 -2.86
N MET A 64 -7.66 18.35 -2.16
CA MET A 64 -7.71 17.02 -2.73
C MET A 64 -8.49 16.11 -1.77
N ASN A 65 -9.75 15.83 -2.14
CA ASN A 65 -10.60 14.89 -1.42
C ASN A 65 -10.38 13.47 -1.97
N LYS A 66 -9.77 12.61 -1.14
CA LYS A 66 -9.36 11.25 -1.53
C LYS A 66 -10.56 10.33 -1.73
N ALA A 67 -11.65 10.54 -1.00
CA ALA A 67 -12.87 9.75 -1.14
C ALA A 67 -13.68 10.15 -2.38
N ALA A 68 -13.49 11.38 -2.89
CA ALA A 68 -14.21 11.89 -4.06
C ALA A 68 -13.49 11.62 -5.39
N THR A 69 -12.26 11.08 -5.37
CA THR A 69 -11.44 10.86 -6.57
C THR A 69 -10.85 9.45 -6.58
N SER A 70 -10.53 8.90 -7.75
CA SER A 70 -9.98 7.54 -7.89
C SER A 70 -8.46 7.47 -7.68
N HIS A 71 -7.75 8.60 -7.73
CA HIS A 71 -6.29 8.66 -7.73
C HIS A 71 -5.64 7.84 -6.62
N PHE A 72 -6.20 7.87 -5.41
CA PHE A 72 -5.68 7.13 -4.28
C PHE A 72 -5.83 5.61 -4.46
N ASN A 73 -7.04 5.15 -4.79
CA ASN A 73 -7.32 3.72 -4.94
C ASN A 73 -6.60 3.12 -6.16
N ILE A 74 -6.42 3.89 -7.24
CA ILE A 74 -5.63 3.44 -8.41
C ILE A 74 -4.22 3.02 -7.95
N ARG A 75 -3.54 3.84 -7.14
CA ARG A 75 -2.21 3.52 -6.62
C ARG A 75 -2.22 2.30 -5.70
N VAL A 76 -3.29 2.10 -4.91
CA VAL A 76 -3.44 0.89 -4.10
C VAL A 76 -3.59 -0.36 -4.98
N MET A 77 -4.36 -0.28 -6.07
CA MET A 77 -4.53 -1.38 -7.01
C MET A 77 -3.26 -1.69 -7.78
N GLU A 78 -2.53 -0.67 -8.26
CA GLU A 78 -1.24 -0.85 -8.93
C GLU A 78 -0.24 -1.60 -8.04
N CYS A 79 -0.11 -1.21 -6.77
CA CYS A 79 0.76 -1.92 -5.82
C CYS A 79 0.29 -3.35 -5.55
N ARG A 80 -1.03 -3.58 -5.47
CA ARG A 80 -1.61 -4.92 -5.28
C ARG A 80 -1.34 -5.82 -6.48
N LEU A 81 -1.49 -5.29 -7.70
CA LEU A 81 -1.19 -6.00 -8.93
C LEU A 81 0.30 -6.30 -9.05
N ALA A 82 1.16 -5.31 -8.81
CA ALA A 82 2.61 -5.49 -8.78
C ALA A 82 3.03 -6.59 -7.80
N ALA A 83 2.49 -6.59 -6.57
CA ALA A 83 2.76 -7.64 -5.59
C ALA A 83 2.34 -9.03 -6.09
N LYS A 84 1.17 -9.15 -6.74
CA LYS A 84 0.70 -10.40 -7.33
C LYS A 84 1.59 -10.87 -8.48
N LEU A 85 2.01 -9.97 -9.38
CA LEU A 85 2.92 -10.29 -10.49
C LEU A 85 4.29 -10.74 -9.97
N LEU A 86 4.87 -10.01 -9.01
CA LEU A 86 6.15 -10.35 -8.37
C LEU A 86 6.08 -11.72 -7.68
N ALA A 87 5.01 -11.95 -6.90
CA ALA A 87 4.78 -13.24 -6.26
C ALA A 87 4.68 -14.37 -7.28
N LYS A 88 3.94 -14.15 -8.37
CA LYS A 88 3.77 -15.17 -9.41
C LYS A 88 5.09 -15.49 -10.11
N TYR A 89 5.86 -14.48 -10.47
CA TYR A 89 7.15 -14.68 -11.14
C TYR A 89 8.15 -15.44 -10.26
N LYS A 90 8.19 -15.13 -8.96
CA LYS A 90 9.03 -15.84 -7.99
C LYS A 90 8.40 -17.13 -7.44
N ASN A 91 7.39 -17.69 -8.13
CA ASN A 91 6.75 -18.96 -7.83
C ASN A 91 6.11 -19.05 -6.42
N LEU A 92 5.60 -17.94 -5.90
CA LEU A 92 4.83 -17.86 -4.65
C LEU A 92 3.32 -18.00 -4.93
N GLN A 93 2.53 -18.30 -3.89
CA GLN A 93 1.06 -18.30 -3.93
C GLN A 93 0.52 -16.86 -4.07
N TRP A 94 0.54 -16.33 -5.29
CA TRP A 94 0.16 -14.95 -5.61
C TRP A 94 -1.32 -14.64 -5.37
N ASP A 95 -2.20 -15.65 -5.39
CA ASP A 95 -3.63 -15.51 -5.14
C ASP A 95 -3.91 -14.91 -3.76
N LYS A 96 -3.09 -15.27 -2.76
CA LYS A 96 -3.20 -14.77 -1.37
C LYS A 96 -2.42 -13.48 -1.11
N VAL A 97 -1.54 -13.07 -2.02
CA VAL A 97 -0.70 -11.88 -1.82
C VAL A 97 -1.51 -10.62 -2.09
N LEU A 98 -1.44 -9.67 -1.15
CA LEU A 98 -2.15 -8.39 -1.25
C LEU A 98 -1.23 -7.16 -1.19
N ARG A 99 -0.02 -7.31 -0.64
CA ARG A 99 0.91 -6.20 -0.39
C ARG A 99 2.31 -6.52 -0.91
N LEU A 100 3.05 -5.47 -1.28
CA LEU A 100 4.44 -5.60 -1.73
C LEU A 100 5.35 -6.19 -0.64
N GLU A 101 5.17 -5.78 0.61
CA GLU A 101 5.94 -6.29 1.75
C GLU A 101 5.77 -7.81 1.93
N GLU A 102 4.59 -8.37 1.65
CA GLU A 102 4.35 -9.81 1.77
C GLU A 102 5.23 -10.61 0.81
N VAL A 103 5.56 -10.05 -0.36
CA VAL A 103 6.47 -10.69 -1.32
C VAL A 103 7.88 -10.71 -0.77
N GLN A 104 8.37 -9.56 -0.29
CA GLN A 104 9.69 -9.45 0.32
C GLN A 104 9.84 -10.41 1.51
N ALA A 105 8.87 -10.40 2.42
CA ALA A 105 8.88 -11.25 3.62
C ALA A 105 8.88 -12.74 3.28
N LYS A 106 8.10 -13.16 2.27
CA LYS A 106 8.08 -14.55 1.80
C LYS A 106 9.37 -14.99 1.13
N LEU A 107 10.07 -14.08 0.46
CA LEU A 107 11.37 -14.35 -0.17
C LEU A 107 12.53 -14.27 0.82
N GLY A 108 12.35 -13.57 1.95
CA GLY A 108 13.39 -13.41 2.97
C GLY A 108 14.56 -12.55 2.49
N VAL A 109 14.29 -11.58 1.62
CA VAL A 109 15.31 -10.70 1.00
C VAL A 109 15.32 -9.30 1.59
N SER A 110 16.45 -8.62 1.43
CA SER A 110 16.61 -7.20 1.75
C SER A 110 15.77 -6.30 0.83
N LEU A 111 15.62 -5.02 1.19
CA LEU A 111 14.93 -4.04 0.35
C LEU A 111 15.72 -3.80 -0.95
N GLU A 112 17.05 -3.80 -0.87
CA GLU A 112 17.95 -3.62 -2.01
C GLU A 112 17.82 -4.75 -3.03
N GLU A 113 17.79 -6.00 -2.56
CA GLU A 113 17.51 -7.17 -3.41
C GLU A 113 16.10 -7.11 -4.00
N MET A 114 15.12 -6.63 -3.24
CA MET A 114 13.75 -6.49 -3.73
C MET A 114 13.61 -5.47 -4.86
N LEU A 115 14.44 -4.40 -4.87
CA LEU A 115 14.53 -3.49 -6.00
C LEU A 115 15.08 -4.19 -7.25
N GLN A 116 16.13 -5.00 -7.10
CA GLN A 116 16.70 -5.76 -8.23
C GLN A 116 15.68 -6.75 -8.81
N ILE A 117 14.92 -7.43 -7.94
CA ILE A 117 13.84 -8.32 -8.36
C ILE A 117 12.74 -7.54 -9.08
N THR A 118 12.40 -6.34 -8.61
CA THR A 118 11.38 -5.52 -9.25
C THR A 118 11.77 -5.16 -10.68
N GLU A 119 13.02 -4.73 -10.88
CA GLU A 119 13.58 -4.40 -12.20
C GLU A 119 13.65 -5.62 -13.14
N GLU A 120 13.94 -6.80 -12.60
CA GLU A 120 13.98 -8.06 -13.37
C GLU A 120 12.58 -8.48 -13.85
N VAL A 121 11.56 -8.26 -13.02
CA VAL A 121 10.23 -8.86 -13.21
C VAL A 121 9.23 -7.91 -13.87
N LEU A 122 9.22 -6.64 -13.49
CA LEU A 122 8.26 -5.66 -13.97
C LEU A 122 8.92 -4.79 -15.03
N HIS A 123 8.40 -4.84 -16.26
CA HIS A 123 8.89 -3.93 -17.30
C HIS A 123 8.45 -2.49 -17.01
N PRO A 124 9.19 -1.47 -17.50
CA PRO A 124 8.93 -0.08 -17.15
C PRO A 124 7.68 0.51 -17.81
N GLU A 125 7.24 -0.04 -18.94
CA GLU A 125 6.05 0.43 -19.65
C GLU A 125 4.77 0.11 -18.88
N PRO A 126 3.69 0.93 -18.99
CA PRO A 126 2.42 0.64 -18.34
C PRO A 126 1.84 -0.70 -18.78
N TYR A 127 1.38 -1.48 -17.82
CA TYR A 127 0.69 -2.75 -18.06
C TYR A 127 -0.76 -2.51 -18.49
N SER A 128 -1.21 -3.22 -19.52
CA SER A 128 -2.65 -3.26 -19.86
C SER A 128 -3.40 -4.29 -19.01
N SER A 129 -4.72 -4.16 -18.90
CA SER A 129 -5.57 -5.13 -18.19
C SER A 129 -5.45 -6.54 -18.79
N GLU A 130 -5.36 -6.65 -20.11
CA GLU A 130 -5.18 -7.92 -20.83
C GLU A 130 -3.82 -8.55 -20.54
N GLU A 131 -2.78 -7.73 -20.47
CA GLU A 131 -1.45 -8.17 -20.11
C GLU A 131 -1.40 -8.70 -18.68
N VAL A 132 -1.95 -7.96 -17.71
CA VAL A 132 -2.08 -8.40 -16.33
C VAL A 132 -2.84 -9.72 -16.23
N CYS A 133 -3.97 -9.84 -16.94
CA CYS A 133 -4.77 -11.06 -16.98
C CYS A 133 -3.96 -12.26 -17.51
N ARG A 134 -3.22 -12.07 -18.61
CA ARG A 134 -2.35 -13.09 -19.20
C ARG A 134 -1.22 -13.47 -18.24
N CYS A 135 -0.56 -12.50 -17.61
CA CYS A 135 0.49 -12.74 -16.63
C CYS A 135 -0.05 -13.55 -15.45
N LEU A 136 -1.21 -13.19 -14.90
CA LEU A 136 -1.83 -13.86 -13.75
C LEU A 136 -2.59 -15.14 -14.12
N GLY A 137 -2.88 -15.37 -15.39
CA GLY A 137 -3.63 -16.55 -15.85
C GLY A 137 -5.10 -16.51 -15.43
N ILE A 138 -5.69 -15.31 -15.43
CA ILE A 138 -7.07 -15.05 -15.06
C ILE A 138 -7.81 -14.36 -16.21
N SER A 139 -9.13 -14.36 -16.15
CA SER A 139 -10.00 -13.60 -17.03
C SER A 139 -10.10 -12.13 -16.62
N LEU A 140 -10.51 -11.28 -17.57
CA LEU A 140 -10.80 -9.87 -17.30
C LEU A 140 -11.91 -9.71 -16.24
N GLN A 141 -12.90 -10.60 -16.25
CA GLN A 141 -13.97 -10.61 -15.26
C GLN A 141 -13.44 -10.89 -13.85
N GLU A 142 -12.51 -11.84 -13.69
CA GLU A 142 -11.87 -12.11 -12.41
C GLU A 142 -11.03 -10.92 -11.93
N LEU A 143 -10.29 -10.26 -12.84
CA LEU A 143 -9.54 -9.05 -12.51
C LEU A 143 -10.48 -7.95 -11.96
N GLN A 144 -11.58 -7.68 -12.65
CA GLN A 144 -12.55 -6.64 -12.28
C GLN A 144 -13.30 -6.95 -10.99
N THR A 145 -13.66 -8.21 -10.76
CA THR A 145 -14.54 -8.59 -9.64
C THR A 145 -13.81 -9.03 -8.37
N GLN A 146 -12.58 -9.54 -8.48
CA GLN A 146 -11.85 -10.11 -7.34
C GLN A 146 -10.65 -9.27 -6.89
N ILE A 147 -10.13 -8.39 -7.75
CA ILE A 147 -8.88 -7.65 -7.46
C ILE A 147 -9.11 -6.15 -7.44
N LEU A 148 -9.71 -5.61 -8.50
CA LEU A 148 -9.96 -4.17 -8.64
C LEU A 148 -11.12 -3.71 -7.74
N THR A 149 -11.05 -2.45 -7.34
CA THR A 149 -12.16 -1.77 -6.64
C THR A 149 -13.12 -1.12 -7.63
N PRO A 150 -14.38 -0.83 -7.25
CA PRO A 150 -15.37 -0.26 -8.16
C PRO A 150 -14.93 1.00 -8.90
N ASN A 151 -14.16 1.89 -8.25
CA ASN A 151 -13.65 3.12 -8.86
C ASN A 151 -12.29 2.98 -9.56
N THR A 152 -11.88 1.76 -9.86
CA THR A 152 -10.61 1.44 -10.55
C THR A 152 -10.79 0.37 -11.64
N GLN A 153 -12.01 0.19 -12.14
CA GLN A 153 -12.32 -0.80 -13.21
C GLN A 153 -12.26 -0.22 -14.62
N ASP A 154 -12.23 1.11 -14.73
CA ASP A 154 -12.16 1.86 -16.00
C ASP A 154 -10.72 1.93 -16.55
#